data_AF-A0A3Q0FMG5-F1
#
_entry.id   AF-A0A3Q0FMG5-F1
#
_cell.length_a   1.000
_cell.length_b   1.000
_cell.length_c   1.000
_cell.angle_alpha   90.00
_cell.angle_beta   90.00
_cell.angle_gamma   90.00
#
_symmetry.space_group_name_H-M   'P 1'
#
loop_
_entity.id
_entity.type
_entity.pdbx_description
1 polymer ?
#
loop_
_entity_poly.entity_id
_entity_poly.type
_entity_poly.pdbx_seq_one_letter_code
_entity_poly.pdbx_strand_id
1 'polypeptide(L)'
;MAKFLSQDQINGKIKASDLITVMRCLGASPTPSEVDKHLLWHKIDRRAELDFSTFLNIMYRQMQQEDPQQEIRTAMAMIDRQKKGFIPVSELRAKLTKMGEKLSEEEVDDLLKEAKVGPNGIIKYEDFIRRITIPVTD
;
A
#
# COMPACT_ATOMS: atom_id res chain seq x y z
N MET A 1 -9.44 -13.47 10.65
CA MET A 1 -9.04 -13.86 9.27
C MET A 1 -9.93 -14.94 8.65
N ALA A 2 -10.30 -16.02 9.33
CA ALA A 2 -11.15 -17.09 8.75
C ALA A 2 -12.62 -16.70 8.43
N LYS A 3 -13.15 -15.61 9.02
CA LYS A 3 -14.56 -15.21 8.84
C LYS A 3 -14.88 -14.50 7.52
N PHE A 4 -13.89 -13.93 6.83
CA PHE A 4 -14.13 -13.26 5.54
C PHE A 4 -14.25 -14.25 4.37
N LEU A 5 -13.74 -15.48 4.55
CA LEU A 5 -13.80 -16.53 3.55
C LEU A 5 -15.00 -17.48 3.73
N SER A 6 -15.72 -17.40 4.85
CA SER A 6 -16.58 -18.51 5.28
C SER A 6 -18.08 -18.37 5.01
N GLN A 7 -18.58 -17.24 4.49
CA GLN A 7 -20.03 -17.10 4.32
C GLN A 7 -20.54 -16.65 2.94
N ASP A 8 -19.70 -16.21 2.00
CA ASP A 8 -20.15 -15.89 0.62
C ASP A 8 -19.21 -16.33 -0.54
N GLN A 9 -18.14 -17.09 -0.28
CA GLN A 9 -17.20 -17.58 -1.34
C GLN A 9 -17.29 -19.08 -1.60
N ILE A 10 -18.50 -19.64 -1.69
CA ILE A 10 -18.68 -21.05 -2.11
C ILE A 10 -18.43 -21.24 -3.62
N ASN A 11 -18.20 -20.18 -4.40
CA ASN A 11 -18.01 -20.24 -5.85
C ASN A 11 -16.56 -20.10 -6.35
N GLY A 12 -15.56 -19.91 -5.46
CA GLY A 12 -14.15 -19.76 -5.86
C GLY A 12 -13.87 -18.52 -6.71
N LYS A 13 -14.73 -17.50 -6.62
CA LYS A 13 -14.64 -16.25 -7.37
C LYS A 13 -14.48 -15.05 -6.44
N ILE A 14 -13.73 -14.06 -6.92
CA ILE A 14 -13.46 -12.80 -6.21
C ILE A 14 -13.98 -11.66 -7.07
N LYS A 15 -14.77 -10.75 -6.53
CA LYS A 15 -15.18 -9.54 -7.27
C LYS A 15 -13.95 -8.67 -7.51
N ALA A 16 -13.82 -8.11 -8.71
CA ALA A 16 -12.71 -7.22 -9.02
C ALA A 16 -12.67 -5.97 -8.14
N SER A 17 -13.83 -5.51 -7.65
CA SER A 17 -13.93 -4.44 -6.65
C SER A 17 -13.27 -4.76 -5.31
N ASP A 18 -13.23 -6.04 -4.94
CA ASP A 18 -12.76 -6.49 -3.62
C ASP A 18 -11.30 -6.94 -3.66
N LEU A 19 -10.69 -6.95 -4.87
CA LEU A 19 -9.35 -7.46 -5.12
C LEU A 19 -8.31 -6.78 -4.21
N ILE A 20 -8.32 -5.45 -4.11
CA ILE A 20 -7.37 -4.71 -3.26
C ILE A 20 -7.45 -5.13 -1.79
N THR A 21 -8.67 -5.32 -1.28
CA THR A 21 -8.91 -5.73 0.10
C THR A 21 -8.40 -7.14 0.34
N VAL A 22 -8.68 -8.07 -0.58
CA VAL A 22 -8.21 -9.46 -0.48
C VAL A 22 -6.68 -9.52 -0.54
N MET A 23 -6.05 -8.78 -1.46
CA MET A 23 -4.58 -8.71 -1.55
C MET A 23 -3.96 -8.20 -0.25
N ARG A 24 -4.54 -7.15 0.34
CA ARG A 24 -4.13 -6.58 1.64
C ARG A 24 -4.33 -7.55 2.81
N CYS A 25 -5.43 -8.29 2.83
CA CYS A 25 -5.66 -9.33 3.83
C CYS A 25 -4.65 -10.49 3.75
N LEU A 26 -4.03 -10.71 2.59
CA LEU A 26 -3.00 -11.73 2.38
C LEU A 26 -1.57 -11.19 2.54
N GLY A 27 -1.41 -9.93 2.97
CA GLY A 27 -0.12 -9.34 3.32
C GLY A 27 0.61 -8.60 2.21
N ALA A 28 0.01 -8.45 1.02
CA ALA A 28 0.51 -7.53 0.00
C ALA A 28 -0.03 -6.11 0.25
N SER A 29 0.62 -5.06 -0.24
CA SER A 29 0.20 -3.67 -0.05
C SER A 29 0.01 -2.94 -1.39
N PRO A 30 -0.81 -3.49 -2.32
CA PRO A 30 -0.99 -2.86 -3.61
C PRO A 30 -1.68 -1.50 -3.50
N THR A 31 -1.26 -0.62 -4.39
CA THR A 31 -1.90 0.65 -4.71
C THR A 31 -3.15 0.44 -5.59
N PRO A 32 -4.20 1.27 -5.50
CA PRO A 32 -5.31 1.26 -6.45
C PRO A 32 -4.89 1.22 -7.92
N SER A 33 -3.83 1.93 -8.30
CA SER A 33 -3.29 1.96 -9.66
C SER A 33 -2.63 0.64 -10.06
N GLU A 34 -1.97 -0.06 -9.14
CA GLU A 34 -1.44 -1.41 -9.40
C GLU A 34 -2.56 -2.42 -9.59
N VAL A 35 -3.61 -2.34 -8.78
CA VAL A 35 -4.81 -3.17 -8.96
C VAL A 35 -5.42 -2.94 -10.33
N ASP A 36 -5.56 -1.69 -10.78
CA ASP A 36 -6.02 -1.37 -12.13
C ASP A 36 -5.12 -1.95 -13.22
N LYS A 37 -3.80 -1.90 -13.05
CA LYS A 37 -2.85 -2.49 -14.00
C LYS A 37 -3.02 -4.01 -14.08
N HIS A 38 -3.19 -4.69 -12.94
CA HIS A 38 -3.45 -6.13 -12.91
C HIS A 38 -4.75 -6.47 -13.64
N LEU A 39 -5.85 -5.77 -13.34
CA LEU A 39 -7.14 -5.96 -14.01
C LEU A 39 -7.04 -5.71 -15.51
N LEU A 40 -6.36 -4.64 -15.93
CA LEU A 40 -6.15 -4.31 -17.34
C LEU A 40 -5.34 -5.39 -18.06
N TRP A 41 -4.26 -5.88 -17.45
CA TRP A 41 -3.40 -6.91 -18.04
C TRP A 41 -4.17 -8.22 -18.30
N HIS A 42 -5.12 -8.54 -17.40
CA HIS A 42 -6.01 -9.69 -17.53
C HIS A 42 -7.31 -9.41 -18.32
N LYS A 43 -7.53 -8.17 -18.79
CA LYS A 43 -8.76 -7.73 -19.49
C LYS A 43 -10.04 -7.94 -18.67
N ILE A 44 -9.98 -7.65 -17.38
CA ILE A 44 -11.07 -7.82 -16.42
C ILE A 44 -11.70 -6.47 -16.09
N ASP A 45 -13.03 -6.38 -16.20
CA ASP A 45 -13.78 -5.20 -15.80
C ASP A 45 -13.92 -5.13 -14.26
N ARG A 46 -13.95 -3.92 -13.68
CA ARG A 46 -14.09 -3.72 -12.23
C ARG A 46 -15.40 -4.28 -11.64
N ARG A 47 -16.42 -4.53 -12.48
CA ARG A 47 -17.69 -5.16 -12.09
C ARG A 47 -17.70 -6.67 -12.29
N ALA A 48 -16.67 -7.23 -12.92
CA ALA A 48 -16.56 -8.65 -13.18
C ALA A 48 -16.03 -9.41 -11.95
N GLU A 49 -16.00 -10.74 -12.09
CA GLU A 49 -15.45 -11.66 -11.11
C GLU A 49 -14.19 -12.32 -11.68
N LEU A 50 -13.19 -12.50 -10.82
CA LEU A 50 -11.97 -13.24 -11.09
C LEU A 50 -12.14 -14.68 -10.62
N ASP A 51 -11.69 -15.64 -11.41
CA ASP A 51 -11.47 -16.98 -10.89
C ASP A 51 -10.20 -17.04 -10.01
N PHE A 52 -10.12 -18.11 -9.21
CA PHE A 52 -9.00 -18.30 -8.30
C PHE A 52 -7.63 -18.39 -9.00
N SER A 53 -7.57 -18.97 -10.21
CA SER A 53 -6.31 -19.13 -10.94
C SER A 53 -5.74 -17.79 -11.40
N THR A 54 -6.61 -16.89 -11.84
CA THR A 54 -6.29 -15.51 -12.22
C THR A 54 -5.83 -14.73 -11.00
N PHE A 55 -6.55 -14.85 -9.89
CA PHE A 55 -6.18 -14.22 -8.64
C PHE A 55 -4.77 -14.63 -8.16
N LEU A 56 -4.45 -15.92 -8.20
CA LEU A 56 -3.11 -16.41 -7.85
C LEU A 56 -2.02 -15.84 -8.77
N ASN A 57 -2.31 -15.66 -10.08
CA ASN A 57 -1.36 -15.04 -10.99
C ASN A 57 -1.08 -13.58 -10.63
N ILE A 58 -2.13 -12.82 -10.30
CA ILE A 58 -2.04 -11.43 -9.86
C ILE A 58 -1.24 -11.34 -8.56
N MET A 59 -1.57 -12.15 -7.55
CA MET A 59 -0.87 -12.19 -6.27
C MET A 59 0.61 -12.51 -6.46
N TYR A 60 0.92 -13.56 -7.22
CA TYR A 60 2.30 -13.94 -7.49
C TYR A 60 3.08 -12.79 -8.12
N ARG A 61 2.52 -12.12 -9.14
CA ARG A 61 3.16 -10.97 -9.78
C ARG A 61 3.37 -9.80 -8.82
N GLN A 62 2.35 -9.44 -8.04
CA GLN A 62 2.45 -8.36 -7.05
C GLN A 62 3.59 -8.64 -6.07
N MET A 63 3.63 -9.84 -5.49
CA MET A 63 4.65 -10.22 -4.50
C MET A 63 6.08 -10.24 -5.07
N GLN A 64 6.26 -10.39 -6.38
CA GLN A 64 7.59 -10.30 -7.00
C GLN A 64 8.03 -8.85 -7.25
N GLN A 65 7.09 -7.89 -7.29
CA GLN A 65 7.37 -6.51 -7.64
C GLN A 65 7.43 -5.59 -6.41
N GLU A 66 6.71 -5.95 -5.36
CA GLU A 66 6.53 -5.11 -4.19
C GLU A 66 7.76 -5.15 -3.26
N ASP A 67 8.40 -4.00 -3.07
CA ASP A 67 9.39 -3.77 -2.01
C ASP A 67 9.05 -2.44 -1.30
N PRO A 68 8.09 -2.45 -0.36
CA PRO A 68 7.60 -1.23 0.26
C PRO A 68 8.72 -0.45 0.94
N GLN A 69 9.68 -1.13 1.55
CA GLN A 69 10.81 -0.48 2.23
C GLN A 69 11.67 0.30 1.23
N GLN A 70 12.00 -0.32 0.10
CA GLN A 70 12.83 0.31 -0.92
C GLN A 70 12.08 1.42 -1.66
N GLU A 71 10.78 1.27 -1.90
CA GLU A 71 9.93 2.31 -2.48
C GLU A 71 9.84 3.54 -1.58
N ILE A 72 9.55 3.35 -0.29
CA ILE A 72 9.52 4.44 0.69
C ILE A 72 10.89 5.11 0.79
N ARG A 73 11.98 4.34 0.87
CA ARG A 73 13.35 4.86 0.92
C ARG A 73 13.67 5.72 -0.29
N THR A 74 13.31 5.25 -1.49
CA THR A 74 13.51 5.97 -2.75
C THR A 74 12.70 7.26 -2.78
N ALA A 75 11.44 7.22 -2.36
CA ALA A 75 10.58 8.39 -2.30
C ALA A 75 11.13 9.45 -1.32
N MET A 76 11.58 9.05 -0.14
CA MET A 76 12.18 9.97 0.82
C MET A 76 13.48 10.57 0.31
N ALA A 77 14.35 9.78 -0.33
CA ALA A 77 15.59 10.27 -0.92
C ALA A 77 15.36 11.31 -2.03
N MET A 78 14.23 11.24 -2.75
CA MET A 78 13.83 12.29 -3.70
C MET A 78 13.44 13.61 -3.04
N ILE A 79 13.00 13.57 -1.77
CA ILE A 79 12.64 14.75 -0.97
C ILE A 79 13.91 15.37 -0.37
N ASP A 80 14.76 14.58 0.27
CA ASP A 80 16.01 15.04 0.88
C ASP A 80 17.14 15.19 -0.14
N ARG A 81 17.07 16.26 -0.91
CA ARG A 81 18.09 16.60 -1.92
C ARG A 81 19.51 16.69 -1.34
N GLN A 82 19.63 16.95 -0.03
CA GLN A 82 20.90 17.10 0.68
C GLN A 82 21.41 15.79 1.28
N LYS A 83 20.66 14.68 1.19
CA LYS A 83 21.02 13.36 1.72
C LYS A 83 21.40 13.38 3.21
N LYS A 84 20.68 14.16 4.00
CA LYS A 84 20.78 14.22 5.46
C LYS A 84 20.32 12.92 6.15
N GLY A 85 19.50 12.12 5.48
CA GLY A 85 18.89 10.90 6.04
C GLY A 85 17.63 11.17 6.88
N PHE A 86 17.09 12.38 6.79
CA PHE A 86 15.83 12.78 7.42
C PHE A 86 15.15 13.91 6.65
N ILE A 87 13.81 13.98 6.76
CA ILE A 87 12.99 15.05 6.17
C ILE A 87 12.05 15.67 7.21
N PRO A 88 11.71 16.96 7.10
CA PRO A 88 10.64 17.57 7.88
C PRO A 88 9.28 16.90 7.58
N VAL A 89 8.43 16.78 8.60
CA VAL A 89 7.05 16.26 8.44
C VAL A 89 6.26 17.06 7.41
N SER A 90 6.44 18.38 7.39
CA SER A 90 5.78 19.27 6.43
C SER A 90 6.13 18.96 4.97
N GLU A 91 7.37 18.54 4.69
CA GLU A 91 7.81 18.15 3.34
C GLU A 91 7.20 16.81 2.92
N LEU A 92 7.18 15.83 3.83
CA LEU A 92 6.54 14.53 3.56
C LEU A 92 5.04 14.72 3.31
N ARG A 93 4.33 15.45 4.18
CA ARG A 93 2.92 15.76 4.03
C ARG A 93 2.65 16.42 2.68
N ALA A 94 3.40 17.47 2.35
CA ALA A 94 3.23 18.18 1.08
C ALA A 94 3.46 17.27 -0.14
N LYS A 95 4.25 16.20 -0.03
CA LYS A 95 4.43 15.23 -1.11
C LYS A 95 3.29 14.22 -1.20
N LEU A 96 2.92 13.62 -0.06
CA LEU A 96 1.86 12.62 0.00
C LEU A 96 0.49 13.19 -0.42
N THR A 97 0.24 14.48 -0.23
CA THR A 97 -1.03 15.10 -0.63
C THR A 97 -1.03 15.69 -2.05
N LYS A 98 0.13 15.77 -2.72
CA LYS A 98 0.26 16.45 -4.03
C LYS A 98 0.67 15.55 -5.19
N MET A 99 1.31 14.41 -4.95
CA MET A 99 1.93 13.59 -5.99
C MET A 99 1.43 12.15 -5.97
N GLY A 100 1.23 11.57 -7.15
CA GLY A 100 0.82 10.17 -7.31
C GLY A 100 -0.58 9.92 -6.79
N GLU A 101 -0.73 8.81 -6.06
CA GLU A 101 -1.93 8.49 -5.30
C GLU A 101 -1.97 9.31 -4.03
N LYS A 102 -2.73 10.39 -4.10
CA LYS A 102 -2.76 11.39 -3.04
C LYS A 102 -3.48 10.83 -1.83
N LEU A 103 -2.83 10.93 -0.69
CA LEU A 103 -3.50 10.79 0.59
C LEU A 103 -4.24 12.08 0.92
N SER A 104 -5.36 11.94 1.61
CA SER A 104 -6.02 13.04 2.30
C SER A 104 -5.17 13.51 3.49
N GLU A 105 -5.45 14.72 3.99
CA GLU A 105 -4.77 15.25 5.18
C GLU A 105 -4.97 14.34 6.41
N GLU A 106 -6.16 13.73 6.53
CA GLU A 106 -6.52 12.79 7.60
C GLU A 106 -5.72 11.48 7.50
N GLU A 107 -5.61 10.89 6.31
CA GLU A 107 -4.78 9.68 6.10
C GLU A 107 -3.30 9.95 6.40
N VAL A 108 -2.80 11.16 6.11
CA VAL A 108 -1.44 11.55 6.49
C VAL A 108 -1.31 11.69 8.01
N ASP A 109 -2.30 12.27 8.68
CA ASP A 109 -2.31 12.37 10.15
C ASP A 109 -2.28 10.99 10.81
N ASP A 110 -3.08 10.04 10.31
CA ASP A 110 -3.10 8.66 10.79
C ASP A 110 -1.76 7.97 10.56
N LEU A 111 -1.17 8.09 9.37
CA LEU A 111 0.16 7.55 9.06
C LEU A 111 1.24 8.09 10.01
N LEU A 112 1.24 9.39 10.27
CA LEU A 112 2.21 10.03 11.18
C LEU A 112 2.03 9.58 12.63
N LYS A 113 0.77 9.39 13.05
CA LYS A 113 0.41 8.90 14.37
C LYS A 113 0.88 7.45 14.57
N GLU A 114 0.65 6.59 13.59
CA GLU A 114 1.15 5.20 13.60
C GLU A 114 2.68 5.15 13.66
N ALA A 115 3.33 6.02 12.89
CA ALA A 115 4.78 6.21 12.94
C ALA A 115 5.26 6.89 14.24
N LYS A 116 4.37 7.28 15.16
CA LYS A 116 4.61 8.07 16.39
C LYS A 116 5.53 9.28 16.14
N VAL A 117 5.23 10.04 15.10
CA VAL A 117 5.89 11.30 14.74
C VAL A 117 4.93 12.44 14.99
N GLY A 118 5.37 13.48 15.70
CA GLY A 118 4.57 14.68 15.92
C GLY A 118 4.45 15.55 14.67
N PRO A 119 3.43 16.42 14.57
CA PRO A 119 3.13 17.20 13.36
C PRO A 119 4.24 18.18 12.92
N ASN A 120 5.06 18.64 13.85
CA ASN A 120 6.20 19.54 13.60
C ASN A 120 7.56 18.84 13.76
N GLY A 121 7.58 17.51 13.61
CA GLY A 121 8.75 16.69 13.80
C GLY A 121 9.69 16.60 12.58
N ILE A 122 10.72 15.79 12.77
CA ILE A 122 11.60 15.29 11.72
C ILE A 122 11.41 13.78 11.58
N ILE A 123 11.45 13.29 10.34
CA ILE A 123 11.28 11.89 9.98
C ILE A 123 12.64 11.35 9.57
N LYS A 124 13.22 10.47 10.40
CA LYS A 124 14.40 9.68 10.03
C LYS A 124 13.96 8.47 9.22
N TYR A 125 14.65 8.20 8.12
CA TYR A 125 14.18 7.26 7.11
C TYR A 125 13.97 5.86 7.64
N GLU A 126 15.03 5.29 8.20
CA GLU A 126 15.04 3.89 8.62
C GLU A 126 14.09 3.67 9.80
N ASP A 127 13.94 4.66 10.69
CA ASP A 127 12.97 4.59 11.78
C ASP A 127 11.53 4.62 11.26
N PHE A 128 11.24 5.46 10.26
CA PHE A 128 9.91 5.56 9.68
C PHE A 128 9.55 4.29 8.91
N ILE A 129 10.42 3.85 8.00
CA ILE A 129 10.25 2.61 7.21
C ILE A 129 9.97 1.45 8.17
N ARG A 130 10.84 1.26 9.17
CA ARG A 130 10.67 0.20 10.17
C ARG A 130 9.32 0.27 10.87
N ARG A 131 8.80 1.47 11.19
CA ARG A 131 7.52 1.61 11.88
C ARG A 131 6.31 1.31 11.00
N ILE A 132 6.35 1.68 9.72
CA ILE A 132 5.20 1.55 8.82
C ILE A 132 5.22 0.27 7.97
N THR A 133 6.34 -0.45 7.88
CA THR A 133 6.44 -1.71 7.13
C THR A 133 6.51 -2.96 8.02
N ILE A 134 6.67 -2.82 9.33
CA ILE A 134 6.57 -3.99 10.22
C ILE A 134 5.09 -4.34 10.36
N PRO A 135 4.66 -5.57 10.00
CA PRO A 135 3.30 -6.00 10.29
C PRO A 135 3.07 -5.89 11.79
N VAL A 136 1.96 -5.27 12.18
CA VAL A 136 1.53 -5.22 13.59
C VAL A 136 1.43 -6.67 14.06
N THR A 137 2.41 -7.11 14.85
CA THR A 137 2.30 -8.40 15.56
C THR A 137 1.28 -8.18 16.65
N ASP A 138 0.05 -8.65 16.41
CA ASP A 138 -0.92 -8.91 17.47
C ASP A 138 -0.35 -9.88 18.51
#